data_AF-M2Y791-F1
#
_entry.id   AF-M2Y791-F1
#
_cell.length_a   1.000
_cell.length_b   1.000
_cell.length_c   1.000
_cell.angle_alpha   90.00
_cell.angle_beta   90.00
_cell.angle_gamma   90.00
#
_symmetry.space_group_name_H-M   'P 1'
#
loop_
_entity.id
_entity.type
_entity.pdbx_description
1 polymer ?
#
loop_
_entity_poly.entity_id
_entity_poly.type
_entity_poly.pdbx_seq_one_letter_code
_entity_poly.pdbx_strand_id
1 'polypeptide(L)'
;MQSQPVFCVWKYTSGMFPRHRFSSQAANPVKKKTKESNLPTSKPVFDYWIPPPNLKYPVRAVDPSKVTPSGWVPPQGGYENLPFRFYRSSAGNNLPVYLERKRKTITAVRRFRGDQEAIAEELRKICPGSEVYHCAGSVAVVGDHRAAIQAWLLGLGF
;
A
#
# COMPACT_ATOMS: atom_id res chain seq x y z
N MET A 1 -47.27 31.46 -23.71
CA MET A 1 -47.45 32.27 -22.49
C MET A 1 -46.17 32.15 -21.67
N GLN A 2 -45.24 33.08 -21.90
CA GLN A 2 -44.00 33.22 -21.12
C GLN A 2 -44.30 34.14 -19.93
N SER A 3 -43.89 33.72 -18.74
CA SER A 3 -43.99 34.51 -17.51
C SER A 3 -42.67 34.37 -16.76
N GLN A 4 -41.88 35.44 -16.79
CA GLN A 4 -40.80 35.73 -15.86
C GLN A 4 -41.25 36.92 -15.04
N PRO A 5 -41.02 36.94 -13.71
CA PRO A 5 -40.98 38.21 -13.01
C PRO A 5 -39.65 38.47 -12.29
N VAL A 6 -39.02 39.56 -12.76
CA VAL A 6 -38.47 40.71 -12.03
C VAL A 6 -37.46 40.52 -10.89
N PHE A 7 -36.24 40.94 -11.22
CA PHE A 7 -35.23 41.52 -10.34
C PHE A 7 -35.81 42.65 -9.47
N CYS A 8 -35.64 42.55 -8.15
CA CYS A 8 -35.75 43.70 -7.25
C CYS A 8 -34.36 44.27 -6.96
N VAL A 9 -34.12 45.45 -7.52
CA VAL A 9 -33.04 46.37 -7.15
C VAL A 9 -33.46 47.11 -5.88
N TRP A 10 -32.60 47.14 -4.87
CA TRP A 10 -32.69 48.13 -3.78
C TRP A 10 -31.41 48.96 -3.77
N LYS A 11 -31.59 50.29 -3.83
CA LYS A 11 -30.57 51.33 -3.71
C LYS A 11 -30.71 52.02 -2.34
N TYR A 12 -29.56 52.43 -1.79
CA TYR A 12 -29.33 53.50 -0.81
C TYR A 12 -29.88 53.24 0.62
N THR A 13 -29.19 53.59 1.70
CA THR A 13 -28.60 54.90 2.02
C THR A 13 -27.38 54.83 2.96
N SER A 14 -26.61 55.92 2.90
CA SER A 14 -25.38 56.24 3.61
C SER A 14 -25.56 56.33 5.14
N GLY A 15 -24.63 55.72 5.88
CA GLY A 15 -24.51 55.82 7.34
C GLY A 15 -23.06 56.01 7.75
N MET A 16 -22.79 57.20 8.29
CA MET A 16 -21.53 57.78 8.75
C MET A 16 -20.92 56.96 9.91
N PHE A 17 -19.72 56.41 9.73
CA PHE A 17 -18.95 55.75 10.81
C PHE A 17 -17.61 56.46 11.08
N PRO A 18 -17.17 56.59 12.35
CA PRO A 18 -16.01 57.39 12.74
C PRO A 18 -14.69 56.81 12.21
N ARG A 19 -13.81 57.69 11.72
CA ARG A 19 -12.43 57.34 11.38
C ARG A 19 -11.64 57.07 12.67
N HIS A 20 -11.60 55.81 13.10
CA HIS A 20 -10.56 55.37 14.01
C HIS A 20 -9.21 55.36 13.27
N ARG A 21 -8.31 56.21 13.75
CA ARG A 21 -6.91 56.30 13.35
C ARG A 21 -6.24 54.97 13.71
N PHE A 22 -6.21 54.03 12.76
CA PHE A 22 -5.39 52.83 12.89
C PHE A 22 -3.94 53.26 12.98
N SER A 23 -3.36 53.13 14.17
CA SER A 23 -1.93 53.21 14.39
C SER A 23 -1.26 52.14 13.54
N SER A 24 -0.45 52.58 12.58
CA SER A 24 0.41 51.74 11.76
C SER A 24 1.51 51.16 12.66
N GLN A 25 1.23 50.08 13.37
CA GLN A 25 2.30 49.23 13.86
C GLN A 25 2.84 48.47 12.64
N ALA A 26 4.10 48.78 12.31
CA ALA A 26 4.85 48.09 11.29
C ALA A 26 4.74 46.58 11.49
N ALA A 27 4.30 45.87 10.46
CA ALA A 27 4.33 44.42 10.42
C ALA A 27 5.78 43.96 10.55
N ASN A 28 6.13 43.37 11.70
CA ASN A 28 7.39 42.66 11.85
C ASN A 28 7.44 41.58 10.75
N PRO A 29 8.52 41.50 9.94
CA PRO A 29 8.65 40.43 8.97
C PRO A 29 8.72 39.11 9.75
N VAL A 30 7.62 38.34 9.69
CA VAL A 30 7.62 36.95 10.10
C VAL A 30 8.68 36.27 9.23
N LYS A 31 9.84 35.99 9.82
CA LYS A 31 10.83 35.09 9.24
C LYS A 31 10.09 33.78 8.95
N LYS A 32 9.69 33.59 7.70
CA LYS A 32 9.28 32.28 7.18
C LYS A 32 10.52 31.42 7.28
N LYS A 33 10.71 30.79 8.44
CA LYS A 33 11.65 29.70 8.60
C LYS A 33 11.10 28.64 7.64
N THR A 34 11.73 28.54 6.47
CA THR A 34 11.53 27.41 5.57
C THR A 34 11.69 26.19 6.46
N LYS A 35 10.57 25.56 6.81
CA LYS A 35 10.55 24.22 7.37
C LYS A 35 11.05 23.40 6.21
N GLU A 36 12.36 23.25 6.15
CA GLU A 36 13.00 22.20 5.39
C GLU A 36 12.27 20.94 5.84
N SER A 37 11.37 20.48 4.98
CA SER A 37 10.55 19.33 5.25
C SER A 37 11.54 18.19 5.30
N ASN A 38 12.01 17.86 6.50
CA ASN A 38 12.43 16.52 6.83
C ASN A 38 11.21 15.66 6.47
N LEU A 39 11.12 15.26 5.21
CA LEU A 39 10.24 14.19 4.80
C LEU A 39 10.60 13.07 5.78
N PRO A 40 9.63 12.52 6.51
CA PRO A 40 9.91 11.31 7.26
C PRO A 40 10.49 10.34 6.24
N THR A 41 11.75 9.92 6.42
CA THR A 41 12.37 8.84 5.66
C THR A 41 11.33 7.74 5.60
N SER A 42 10.69 7.62 4.43
CA SER A 42 9.48 6.83 4.27
C SER A 42 9.84 5.43 4.71
N LYS A 43 9.22 4.97 5.81
CA LYS A 43 9.44 3.63 6.31
C LYS A 43 9.24 2.66 5.15
N PRO A 44 10.15 1.71 4.89
CA PRO A 44 9.89 0.69 3.88
C PRO A 44 8.58 0.00 4.28
N VAL A 45 7.65 -0.03 3.33
CA VAL A 45 6.25 -0.42 3.54
C VAL A 45 6.06 -1.86 4.06
N PHE A 46 7.11 -2.68 4.02
CA PHE A 46 7.12 -3.98 4.68
C PHE A 46 8.20 -3.97 5.77
N ASP A 47 7.73 -3.77 7.00
CA ASP A 47 8.50 -3.80 8.23
C ASP A 47 9.22 -5.18 8.38
N TYR A 48 10.53 -5.19 8.10
CA TYR A 48 11.55 -6.12 8.59
C TYR A 48 11.45 -7.62 8.24
N TRP A 49 10.78 -8.01 7.15
CA TRP A 49 11.00 -9.38 6.68
C TRP A 49 12.38 -9.50 6.02
N ILE A 50 13.28 -10.22 6.68
CA ILE A 50 14.60 -10.59 6.14
C ILE A 50 14.44 -11.96 5.47
N PRO A 51 14.77 -12.08 4.17
CA PRO A 51 14.63 -13.34 3.46
C PRO A 51 15.56 -14.41 4.07
N PRO A 52 15.05 -15.64 4.32
CA PRO A 52 15.87 -16.74 4.78
C PRO A 52 17.02 -17.04 3.80
N PRO A 53 18.22 -17.42 4.29
CA PRO A 53 19.39 -17.63 3.45
C PRO A 53 19.29 -18.86 2.53
N ASN A 54 18.36 -19.79 2.79
CA ASN A 54 18.23 -21.08 2.11
C ASN A 54 17.10 -21.13 1.05
N LEU A 55 16.62 -19.98 0.59
CA LEU A 55 15.62 -19.91 -0.48
C LEU A 55 16.20 -20.44 -1.80
N LYS A 56 15.40 -21.22 -2.53
CA LYS A 56 15.80 -21.76 -3.84
C LYS A 56 15.76 -20.68 -4.91
N TYR A 57 14.81 -19.75 -4.79
CA TYR A 57 14.62 -18.67 -5.75
C TYR A 57 15.08 -17.34 -5.13
N PRO A 58 15.99 -16.61 -5.78
CA PRO A 58 16.52 -15.37 -5.23
C PRO A 58 15.45 -14.28 -5.24
N VAL A 59 15.34 -13.59 -4.10
CA VAL A 59 14.39 -12.48 -3.88
C VAL A 59 15.12 -11.17 -4.17
N ARG A 60 14.51 -10.29 -4.98
CA ARG A 60 15.02 -8.95 -5.27
C ARG A 60 14.53 -7.95 -4.23
N ALA A 61 15.33 -6.92 -3.98
CA ALA A 61 14.88 -5.78 -3.18
C ALA A 61 13.81 -4.99 -3.96
N VAL A 62 12.75 -4.60 -3.26
CA VAL A 62 11.71 -3.75 -3.83
C VAL A 62 12.18 -2.29 -3.80
N ASP A 63 12.18 -1.63 -4.95
CA ASP A 63 12.53 -0.20 -5.04
C ASP A 63 11.55 0.65 -4.22
N PRO A 64 12.00 1.39 -3.18
CA PRO A 64 11.11 2.18 -2.32
C PRO A 64 10.32 3.25 -3.09
N SER A 65 10.86 3.76 -4.19
CA SER A 65 10.21 4.78 -5.03
C SER A 65 8.98 4.26 -5.78
N LYS A 66 8.86 2.94 -5.99
CA LYS A 66 7.71 2.33 -6.66
C LYS A 66 6.54 2.03 -5.72
N VAL A 67 6.74 2.22 -4.42
CA VAL A 67 5.74 1.89 -3.42
C VAL A 67 4.81 3.09 -3.21
N THR A 68 3.51 2.86 -3.33
CA THR A 68 2.51 3.90 -3.07
C THR A 68 2.35 4.13 -1.57
N PRO A 69 1.78 5.28 -1.14
CA PRO A 69 1.47 5.52 0.28
C PRO A 69 0.53 4.48 0.90
N SER A 70 -0.30 3.81 0.09
CA SER A 70 -1.15 2.69 0.52
C SER A 70 -0.39 1.38 0.73
N GLY A 71 0.89 1.36 0.38
CA GLY A 71 1.74 0.17 0.44
C GLY A 71 1.59 -0.79 -0.74
N TRP A 72 0.93 -0.36 -1.80
CA TRP A 72 0.80 -1.14 -3.02
C TRP A 72 2.06 -0.96 -3.90
N VAL A 73 2.46 -2.04 -4.56
CA VAL A 73 3.63 -2.08 -5.45
C VAL A 73 3.20 -2.71 -6.77
N PRO A 74 3.49 -2.13 -7.94
CA PRO A 74 3.20 -2.75 -9.22
C PRO A 74 4.04 -4.02 -9.43
N PRO A 75 3.56 -5.01 -10.21
CA PRO A 75 4.34 -6.20 -10.55
C PRO A 75 5.62 -5.79 -11.30
N GLN A 76 6.76 -6.36 -10.90
CA GLN A 76 8.08 -6.00 -11.45
C GLN A 76 8.54 -6.95 -12.56
N GLY A 77 7.88 -8.09 -12.74
CA GLY A 77 8.29 -9.11 -13.70
C GLY A 77 9.51 -9.91 -13.24
N GLY A 78 10.17 -10.60 -14.18
CA GLY A 78 11.37 -11.39 -13.89
C GLY A 78 11.11 -12.81 -13.39
N TYR A 79 9.86 -13.28 -13.47
CA TYR A 79 9.42 -14.61 -13.06
C TYR A 79 9.40 -15.65 -14.20
N GLU A 80 9.94 -15.32 -15.37
CA GLU A 80 9.92 -16.22 -16.56
C GLU A 80 10.64 -17.55 -16.34
N ASN A 81 11.62 -17.58 -15.42
CA ASN A 81 12.40 -18.77 -15.10
C ASN A 81 11.88 -19.55 -13.88
N LEU A 82 10.75 -19.13 -13.28
CA LEU A 82 10.18 -19.81 -12.13
C LEU A 82 9.23 -20.94 -12.58
N PRO A 83 9.20 -22.07 -11.87
CA PRO A 83 8.30 -23.18 -12.21
C PRO A 83 6.83 -22.89 -11.82
N PHE A 84 6.56 -21.74 -11.22
CA PHE A 84 5.23 -21.29 -10.84
C PHE A 84 5.02 -19.82 -11.13
N ARG A 85 3.76 -19.43 -11.31
CA ARG A 85 3.33 -18.06 -11.55
C ARG A 85 2.12 -17.71 -10.69
N PHE A 86 2.17 -16.58 -10.01
CA PHE A 86 1.04 -16.02 -9.27
C PHE A 86 0.31 -14.97 -10.10
N TYR A 87 -1.01 -14.93 -9.95
CA TYR A 87 -1.89 -13.95 -10.59
C TYR A 87 -2.50 -13.03 -9.54
N ARG A 88 -2.34 -11.72 -9.76
CA ARG A 88 -2.96 -10.69 -8.94
C ARG A 88 -4.48 -10.67 -9.11
N SER A 89 -5.17 -10.01 -8.17
CA SER A 89 -6.62 -9.88 -8.24
C SER A 89 -7.08 -9.01 -9.41
N SER A 90 -8.11 -9.45 -10.13
CA SER A 90 -8.65 -8.73 -11.29
C SER A 90 -9.18 -7.33 -10.98
N ALA A 91 -9.79 -7.15 -9.80
CA ALA A 91 -10.41 -5.87 -9.43
C ALA A 91 -9.40 -4.84 -8.89
N GLY A 92 -8.39 -5.29 -8.14
CA GLY A 92 -7.51 -4.40 -7.37
C GLY A 92 -6.03 -4.64 -7.56
N ASN A 93 -5.64 -5.56 -8.46
CA ASN A 93 -4.25 -5.94 -8.70
C ASN A 93 -3.46 -6.22 -7.40
N ASN A 94 -4.11 -6.89 -6.45
CA ASN A 94 -3.51 -7.26 -5.16
C ASN A 94 -2.90 -8.66 -5.23
N LEU A 95 -1.86 -8.90 -4.44
CA LEU A 95 -1.27 -10.22 -4.27
C LEU A 95 -2.30 -11.23 -3.73
N PRO A 96 -2.31 -12.48 -4.20
CA PRO A 96 -3.31 -13.47 -3.83
C PRO A 96 -3.00 -14.16 -2.48
N VAL A 97 -2.66 -13.36 -1.46
CA VAL A 97 -2.34 -13.81 -0.09
C VAL A 97 -3.51 -13.45 0.82
N TYR A 98 -4.17 -14.45 1.36
CA TYR A 98 -5.39 -14.28 2.14
C TYR A 98 -5.21 -14.86 3.54
N LEU A 99 -5.70 -14.13 4.53
CA LEU A 99 -5.75 -14.59 5.91
C LEU A 99 -7.14 -15.17 6.18
N GLU A 100 -7.19 -16.44 6.55
CA GLU A 100 -8.40 -17.12 6.99
C GLU A 100 -8.39 -17.29 8.50
N ARG A 101 -9.35 -16.65 9.17
CA ARG A 101 -9.57 -16.78 10.61
C ARG A 101 -10.87 -17.56 10.83
N LYS A 102 -10.75 -18.89 10.93
CA LYS A 102 -11.87 -19.77 11.30
C LYS A 102 -11.60 -20.35 12.68
N ARG A 103 -11.33 -21.65 12.78
CA ARG A 103 -10.92 -22.32 14.04
C ARG A 103 -9.45 -22.08 14.38
N LYS A 104 -8.60 -22.04 13.35
CA LYS A 104 -7.18 -21.66 13.43
C LYS A 104 -6.92 -20.56 12.42
N THR A 105 -5.95 -19.71 12.71
CA THR A 105 -5.46 -18.69 11.77
C THR A 105 -4.60 -19.37 10.72
N ILE A 106 -4.90 -19.16 9.45
CA ILE A 106 -4.18 -19.75 8.33
C ILE A 106 -3.92 -18.65 7.30
N THR A 107 -2.72 -18.60 6.76
CA THR A 107 -2.40 -17.77 5.60
C THR A 107 -2.41 -18.64 4.35
N ALA A 108 -3.32 -18.36 3.43
CA ALA A 108 -3.48 -19.12 2.18
C ALA A 108 -3.01 -18.29 0.99
N VAL A 109 -2.12 -18.86 0.19
CA VAL A 109 -1.70 -18.32 -1.10
C VAL A 109 -2.51 -18.99 -2.20
N ARG A 110 -3.18 -18.18 -3.03
CA ARG A 110 -4.11 -18.64 -4.07
C ARG A 110 -3.66 -18.18 -5.44
N ARG A 111 -4.45 -18.51 -6.48
CA ARG A 111 -4.33 -17.97 -7.84
C ARG A 111 -2.91 -18.14 -8.40
N PHE A 112 -2.42 -19.38 -8.40
CA PHE A 112 -1.16 -19.73 -9.06
C PHE A 112 -1.35 -20.79 -10.13
N ARG A 113 -0.36 -20.90 -11.00
CA ARG A 113 -0.18 -21.99 -11.97
C ARG A 113 1.25 -22.51 -11.85
N GLY A 114 1.46 -23.77 -12.22
CA GLY A 114 2.76 -24.42 -12.18
C GLY A 114 2.92 -25.35 -10.98
N ASP A 115 4.16 -25.54 -10.54
CA ASP A 115 4.54 -26.53 -9.52
C ASP A 115 4.11 -26.09 -8.10
N GLN A 116 3.14 -26.81 -7.55
CA GLN A 116 2.62 -26.57 -6.20
C GLN A 116 3.58 -27.04 -5.10
N GLU A 117 4.38 -28.07 -5.35
CA GLU A 117 5.33 -28.58 -4.35
C GLU A 117 6.47 -27.58 -4.16
N ALA A 118 6.99 -27.02 -5.26
CA ALA A 118 8.00 -25.97 -5.21
C ALA A 118 7.54 -24.73 -4.40
N ILE A 119 6.25 -24.36 -4.48
CA ILE A 119 5.69 -23.28 -3.67
C ILE A 119 5.66 -23.68 -2.19
N ALA A 120 5.21 -24.90 -1.88
CA ALA A 120 5.11 -25.39 -0.51
C ALA A 120 6.48 -25.50 0.16
N GLU A 121 7.50 -25.99 -0.55
CA GLU A 121 8.89 -26.06 -0.07
C GLU A 121 9.44 -24.67 0.30
N GLU A 122 9.22 -23.67 -0.55
CA GLU A 122 9.67 -22.30 -0.25
C GLU A 122 8.89 -21.70 0.93
N LEU A 123 7.59 -21.94 1.03
CA LEU A 123 6.78 -21.50 2.17
C LEU A 123 7.24 -22.11 3.50
N ARG A 124 7.67 -23.38 3.51
CA ARG A 124 8.27 -24.04 4.69
C ARG A 124 9.55 -23.33 5.14
N LYS A 125 10.34 -22.79 4.20
CA LYS A 125 11.56 -22.03 4.51
C LYS A 125 11.26 -20.62 5.02
N ILE A 126 10.29 -19.95 4.41
CA ILE A 126 9.86 -18.60 4.79
C ILE A 126 9.23 -18.59 6.18
N CYS A 127 8.46 -19.63 6.51
CA CYS A 127 7.73 -19.76 7.76
C CYS A 127 8.24 -20.98 8.55
N PRO A 128 9.44 -20.89 9.16
CA PRO A 128 10.01 -22.02 9.89
C PRO A 128 9.12 -22.40 11.09
N GLY A 129 8.89 -23.71 11.27
CA GLY A 129 8.07 -24.25 12.35
C GLY A 129 6.56 -24.21 12.10
N SER A 130 6.10 -23.65 10.98
CA SER A 130 4.68 -23.65 10.61
C SER A 130 4.35 -24.81 9.69
N GLU A 131 3.19 -25.44 9.93
CA GLU A 131 2.68 -26.50 9.06
C GLU A 131 2.16 -25.92 7.74
N VAL A 132 2.57 -26.54 6.62
CA VAL A 132 2.15 -26.18 5.26
C VAL A 132 1.28 -27.28 4.68
N TYR A 133 0.09 -26.92 4.21
CA TYR A 133 -0.87 -27.84 3.60
C TYR A 133 -1.11 -27.53 2.13
N HIS A 134 -1.27 -28.61 1.37
CA HIS A 134 -1.75 -28.55 -0.01
C HIS A 134 -3.26 -28.52 0.01
N CYS A 135 -3.83 -27.51 -0.63
CA CYS A 135 -5.26 -27.39 -0.85
C CYS A 135 -5.54 -27.33 -2.35
N ALA A 136 -6.75 -27.66 -2.76
CA ALA A 136 -7.14 -27.52 -4.16
C ALA A 136 -7.06 -26.04 -4.57
N GLY A 137 -6.14 -25.71 -5.49
CA GLY A 137 -5.93 -24.35 -5.99
C GLY A 137 -5.31 -23.36 -5.00
N SER A 138 -4.78 -23.84 -3.86
CA SER A 138 -4.12 -23.00 -2.86
C SER A 138 -3.07 -23.75 -2.05
N VAL A 139 -2.09 -23.03 -1.50
CA VAL A 139 -1.16 -23.56 -0.50
C VAL A 139 -1.36 -22.76 0.78
N ALA A 140 -1.57 -23.46 1.88
CA ALA A 140 -1.96 -22.87 3.17
C ALA A 140 -0.87 -23.09 4.21
N VAL A 141 -0.58 -22.06 5.02
CA VAL A 141 0.37 -22.11 6.12
C VAL A 141 -0.36 -21.79 7.42
N VAL A 142 -0.18 -22.60 8.46
CA VAL A 142 -0.73 -22.29 9.79
C VAL A 142 -0.07 -21.04 10.36
N GLY A 143 -0.86 -20.10 10.87
CA GLY A 143 -0.39 -18.83 11.43
C GLY A 143 -0.68 -17.61 10.54
N ASP A 144 -0.42 -16.42 11.08
CA ASP A 144 -0.46 -15.16 10.34
C ASP A 144 0.94 -14.85 9.80
N HIS A 145 1.19 -15.25 8.56
CA HIS A 145 2.45 -15.05 7.85
C HIS A 145 2.27 -14.12 6.64
N ARG A 146 1.19 -13.34 6.63
CA ARG A 146 0.80 -12.52 5.47
C ARG A 146 1.91 -11.57 5.04
N ALA A 147 2.55 -10.88 5.98
CA ALA A 147 3.61 -9.91 5.68
C ALA A 147 4.84 -10.56 5.05
N ALA A 148 5.31 -11.68 5.61
CA ALA A 148 6.48 -12.43 5.10
C ALA A 148 6.21 -12.97 3.68
N ILE A 149 5.05 -13.58 3.47
CA ILE A 149 4.68 -14.15 2.17
C ILE A 149 4.47 -13.05 1.13
N GLN A 150 3.85 -11.92 1.50
CA GLN A 150 3.72 -10.78 0.60
C GLN A 150 5.09 -10.21 0.19
N ALA A 151 5.99 -10.02 1.16
CA ALA A 151 7.33 -9.53 0.88
C ALA A 151 8.13 -10.50 -0.03
N TRP A 152 7.98 -11.81 0.17
CA TRP A 152 8.55 -12.82 -0.73
C TRP A 152 8.01 -12.71 -2.16
N LEU A 153 6.69 -12.66 -2.34
CA LEU A 153 6.07 -12.54 -3.66
C LEU A 153 6.47 -11.25 -4.38
N LEU A 154 6.54 -10.13 -3.65
CA LEU A 154 6.99 -8.86 -4.20
C LEU A 154 8.43 -8.91 -4.68
N GLY A 155 9.32 -9.53 -3.89
CA GLY A 155 10.72 -9.64 -4.29
C GLY A 155 10.97 -10.68 -5.40
N LEU A 156 10.06 -11.63 -5.61
CA LEU A 156 10.03 -12.43 -6.85
C LEU A 156 9.50 -11.64 -8.06
N GLY A 157 8.87 -10.50 -7.83
CA GLY A 157 8.38 -9.58 -8.87
C GLY A 157 6.91 -9.76 -9.27
N PHE A 158 6.11 -10.43 -8.44
CA PHE A 158 4.67 -10.68 -8.68
C PHE A 158 3.74 -9.52 -8.27
#